data_AF-A0A7W0N9X8-F1
#
_entry.id   AF-A0A7W0N9X8-F1
#
_cell.length_a   1.000
_cell.length_b   1.000
_cell.length_c   1.000
_cell.angle_alpha   90.00
_cell.angle_beta   90.00
_cell.angle_gamma   90.00
#
_symmetry.space_group_name_H-M   'P 1'
#
loop_
_entity.id
_entity.type
_entity.pdbx_description
1 polymer ?
#
loop_
_entity_poly.entity_id
_entity_poly.type
_entity_poly.pdbx_seq_one_letter_code
_entity_poly.pdbx_strand_id
1 'polypeptide(L)'
;MPEFFQFDNRLLWLLIGLCVAMVLTLQAVETAVEGAWPHHRRPARLTPRARPAYRAWSIVALLVLPGGLLAILNVAVLLWRDTGKTESQVLGSLFLGVGWVIFLLFSVNTVRFGHYLANLGLAGPLALIAILLLGDVLLLIGLFAVLPSWQTVREAVPVI
;
A
#
# COMPACT_ATOMS: atom_id res chain seq x y z
N MET A 1 10.91 -27.26 16.66
CA MET A 1 10.67 -25.85 16.30
C MET A 1 9.69 -25.84 15.13
N PRO A 2 8.70 -24.93 15.08
CA PRO A 2 7.73 -24.91 13.99
C PRO A 2 8.46 -24.75 12.65
N GLU A 3 8.13 -25.55 11.64
CA GLU A 3 8.81 -25.55 10.32
C GLU A 3 8.71 -24.20 9.57
N PHE A 4 7.85 -23.29 10.02
CA PHE A 4 7.69 -21.94 9.47
C PHE A 4 8.94 -21.04 9.62
N PHE A 5 9.83 -21.34 10.58
CA PHE A 5 11.06 -20.55 10.84
C PHE A 5 12.30 -21.05 10.08
N GLN A 6 12.12 -21.77 8.97
CA GLN A 6 13.24 -22.09 8.09
C GLN A 6 13.63 -20.83 7.31
N PHE A 7 14.91 -20.41 7.44
CA PHE A 7 15.47 -19.23 6.75
C PHE A 7 15.43 -19.32 5.22
N ASP A 8 15.15 -20.50 4.66
CA ASP A 8 14.99 -20.70 3.21
C ASP A 8 13.57 -20.40 2.69
N ASN A 9 12.62 -20.07 3.58
CA ASN A 9 11.26 -19.81 3.17
C ASN A 9 11.12 -18.43 2.51
N ARG A 10 10.95 -18.43 1.18
CA ARG A 10 10.75 -17.22 0.37
C ARG A 10 9.58 -16.35 0.83
N LEU A 11 8.49 -16.96 1.35
CA LEU A 11 7.33 -16.22 1.83
C LEU A 11 7.64 -15.42 3.10
N LEU A 12 8.50 -15.95 3.97
CA LEU A 12 8.94 -15.27 5.18
C LEU A 12 9.79 -14.04 4.84
N TRP A 13 10.72 -14.16 3.89
CA TRP A 13 11.49 -13.02 3.40
C TRP A 13 10.62 -11.97 2.71
N LEU A 14 9.62 -12.40 1.93
CA LEU A 14 8.65 -11.48 1.33
C LEU A 14 7.85 -10.73 2.40
N LEU A 15 7.42 -11.41 3.47
CA LEU A 15 6.70 -10.79 4.59
C LEU A 15 7.56 -9.74 5.28
N ILE A 16 8.81 -10.08 5.61
CA ILE A 16 9.76 -9.12 6.20
C ILE A 16 9.96 -7.93 5.27
N GLY A 17 10.19 -8.17 3.98
CA GLY A 17 10.34 -7.12 2.98
C GLY A 17 9.12 -6.20 2.88
N LEU A 18 7.91 -6.76 2.92
CA LEU A 18 6.64 -6.03 2.94
C LEU A 18 6.48 -5.17 4.21
N CYS A 19 6.85 -5.71 5.37
CA CYS A 19 6.83 -4.95 6.62
C CYS A 19 7.81 -3.76 6.57
N VAL A 20 9.03 -3.98 6.08
CA VAL A 20 10.02 -2.89 5.91
C VAL A 20 9.52 -1.86 4.89
N ALA A 21 8.96 -2.30 3.76
CA ALA A 21 8.37 -1.43 2.76
C ALA A 21 7.22 -0.60 3.33
N MET A 22 6.39 -1.17 4.21
CA MET A 22 5.32 -0.46 4.90
C MET A 22 5.85 0.66 5.79
N VAL A 23 6.92 0.41 6.56
CA VAL A 23 7.55 1.43 7.40
C VAL A 23 8.08 2.59 6.55
N LEU A 24 8.75 2.30 5.43
CA LEU A 24 9.21 3.33 4.49
C LEU A 24 8.03 4.10 3.86
N THR A 25 6.94 3.39 3.58
CA THR A 25 5.71 3.98 3.03
C THR A 25 5.10 4.96 4.02
N LEU A 26 5.04 4.63 5.31
CA LEU A 26 4.53 5.54 6.34
C LEU A 26 5.31 6.87 6.35
N GLN A 27 6.64 6.82 6.29
CA GLN A 27 7.47 8.03 6.20
C GLN A 27 7.20 8.82 4.91
N ALA A 28 7.03 8.13 3.78
CA ALA A 28 6.68 8.76 2.50
C ALA A 28 5.27 9.38 2.52
N VAL A 29 4.33 8.78 3.25
CA VAL A 29 2.96 9.31 3.41
C VAL A 29 2.97 10.51 4.33
N GLU A 30 3.69 10.48 5.45
CA GLU A 30 3.86 11.62 6.35
C GLU A 30 4.37 12.84 5.58
N THR A 31 5.45 12.68 4.82
CA THR A 31 5.99 13.78 3.99
C THR A 31 5.01 14.27 2.91
N ALA A 32 4.20 13.39 2.32
CA ALA A 32 3.19 13.77 1.34
C ALA A 32 1.99 14.50 1.96
N VAL A 33 1.59 14.13 3.18
CA VAL A 33 0.40 14.63 3.88
C VAL A 33 0.69 15.84 4.77
N GLU A 34 1.90 16.01 5.31
CA GLU A 34 2.29 17.13 6.17
C GLU A 34 2.11 18.50 5.48
N GLY A 35 2.31 18.58 4.17
CA GLY A 35 2.00 19.81 3.40
C GLY A 35 0.50 20.12 3.26
N ALA A 36 -0.39 19.21 3.66
CA ALA A 36 -1.85 19.35 3.63
C ALA A 36 -2.47 19.76 4.99
N TRP A 37 -1.68 19.83 6.07
CA TRP A 37 -2.20 20.08 7.42
C TRP A 37 -2.55 21.58 7.67
N PRO A 38 -3.70 21.91 8.28
CA PRO A 38 -4.23 23.29 8.32
C PRO A 38 -3.41 24.29 9.14
N HIS A 39 -2.55 23.84 10.05
CA HIS A 39 -1.84 24.72 11.01
C HIS A 39 -0.44 25.14 10.55
N HIS A 40 0.11 24.53 9.49
CA HIS A 40 1.36 24.98 8.83
C HIS A 40 1.08 25.82 7.57
N ARG A 41 0.15 26.78 7.66
CA ARG A 41 -0.07 27.79 6.60
C ARG A 41 1.07 28.80 6.57
N ARG A 42 2.20 28.45 5.95
CA ARG A 42 2.93 29.41 5.12
C ARG A 42 2.94 28.88 3.69
N PRO A 43 1.90 29.17 2.90
CA PRO A 43 1.88 28.79 1.50
C PRO A 43 3.03 29.52 0.80
N ALA A 44 4.08 28.80 0.44
CA ALA A 44 5.01 29.24 -0.59
C ALA A 44 4.23 29.27 -1.91
N ARG A 45 3.53 30.39 -2.17
CA ARG A 45 2.96 30.80 -3.47
C ARG A 45 2.52 29.65 -4.40
N LEU A 46 1.72 28.69 -3.91
CA LEU A 46 1.15 27.65 -4.78
C LEU A 46 0.08 28.29 -5.66
N THR A 47 0.30 28.26 -6.97
CA THR A 47 -0.62 28.77 -7.99
C THR A 47 -1.99 28.06 -7.81
N PRO A 48 -3.14 28.77 -7.92
CA PRO A 48 -4.47 28.18 -7.68
C PRO A 48 -4.76 26.88 -8.46
N ARG A 49 -4.13 26.69 -9.62
CA ARG A 49 -4.23 25.47 -10.45
C ARG A 49 -3.58 24.21 -9.85
N ALA A 50 -2.66 24.34 -8.89
CA ALA A 50 -1.92 23.20 -8.32
C ALA A 50 -2.62 22.55 -7.11
N ARG A 51 -3.64 23.21 -6.54
CA ARG A 51 -4.38 22.74 -5.35
C ARG A 51 -5.11 21.40 -5.52
N PRO A 52 -5.86 21.13 -6.62
CA PRO A 52 -6.58 19.86 -6.75
C PRO A 52 -5.65 18.68 -7.00
N ALA A 53 -4.55 18.87 -7.73
CA ALA A 53 -3.54 17.84 -7.94
C ALA A 53 -2.88 17.44 -6.61
N TYR A 54 -2.56 18.41 -5.75
CA TYR A 54 -2.01 18.15 -4.43
C TYR A 54 -2.96 17.33 -3.53
N ARG A 55 -4.26 17.68 -3.53
CA ARG A 55 -5.28 16.90 -2.81
C ARG A 55 -5.40 15.47 -3.34
N ALA A 56 -5.40 15.28 -4.65
CA ALA A 56 -5.49 13.96 -5.24
C ALA A 56 -4.26 13.09 -4.89
N TRP A 57 -3.06 13.69 -4.83
CA TRP A 57 -1.86 12.99 -4.35
C TRP A 57 -1.93 12.56 -2.89
N SER A 58 -2.54 13.36 -2.01
CA SER A 58 -2.76 12.94 -0.62
C SER A 58 -3.70 11.73 -0.51
N ILE A 59 -4.67 11.60 -1.44
CA ILE A 59 -5.56 10.43 -1.51
C ILE A 59 -4.77 9.20 -1.96
N VAL A 60 -3.91 9.34 -2.98
CA VAL A 60 -3.01 8.26 -3.41
C VAL A 60 -2.18 7.76 -2.23
N ALA A 61 -1.55 8.68 -1.48
CA ALA A 61 -0.74 8.36 -0.31
C ALA A 61 -1.53 7.56 0.74
N LEU A 62 -2.76 7.99 1.05
CA LEU A 62 -3.63 7.31 2.00
C LEU A 62 -4.07 5.92 1.53
N LEU A 63 -4.20 5.72 0.21
CA LEU A 63 -4.69 4.48 -0.38
C LEU A 63 -3.62 3.38 -0.48
N VAL A 64 -2.34 3.77 -0.52
CA VAL A 64 -1.23 2.81 -0.49
C VAL A 64 -1.16 2.07 0.86
N LEU A 65 -1.57 2.71 1.96
CA LEU A 65 -1.54 2.11 3.30
C LEU A 65 -2.46 0.88 3.46
N PRO A 66 -3.78 0.95 3.18
CA PRO A 66 -4.65 -0.22 3.26
C PRO A 66 -4.20 -1.31 2.29
N GLY A 67 -3.78 -0.98 1.07
CA GLY A 67 -3.22 -1.95 0.13
C GLY A 67 -2.01 -2.69 0.66
N GLY A 68 -1.02 -1.98 1.21
CA GLY A 68 0.15 -2.60 1.81
C GLY A 68 -0.20 -3.49 3.00
N LEU A 69 -1.17 -3.09 3.83
CA LEU A 69 -1.65 -3.90 4.95
C LEU A 69 -2.32 -5.19 4.43
N LEU A 70 -3.15 -5.08 3.40
CA LEU A 70 -3.77 -6.23 2.75
C LEU A 70 -2.73 -7.17 2.14
N ALA A 71 -1.66 -6.64 1.54
CA ALA A 71 -0.57 -7.46 1.01
C ALA A 71 0.17 -8.23 2.13
N ILE A 72 0.47 -7.57 3.25
CA ILE A 72 1.04 -8.22 4.45
C ILE A 72 0.11 -9.34 4.94
N LEU A 73 -1.19 -9.05 5.09
CA LEU A 73 -2.16 -10.04 5.56
C LEU A 73 -2.29 -11.24 4.61
N ASN A 74 -2.33 -11.00 3.30
CA ASN A 74 -2.37 -12.08 2.31
C ASN A 74 -1.14 -12.98 2.41
N VAL A 75 0.07 -12.42 2.50
CA VAL A 75 1.30 -13.21 2.64
C VAL A 75 1.34 -13.94 3.98
N ALA A 76 0.91 -13.31 5.07
CA ALA A 76 0.86 -13.95 6.39
C ALA A 76 -0.11 -15.15 6.41
N VAL A 77 -1.29 -15.02 5.79
CA VAL A 77 -2.26 -16.12 5.69
C VAL A 77 -1.71 -17.24 4.79
N LEU A 78 -1.06 -16.90 3.67
CA LEU A 78 -0.42 -17.90 2.80
C LEU A 78 0.69 -18.66 3.53
N LEU A 79 1.51 -17.97 4.33
CA LEU A 79 2.55 -18.58 5.15
C LEU A 79 1.97 -19.48 6.24
N TRP A 80 0.84 -19.09 6.85
CA TRP A 80 0.19 -19.89 7.89
C TRP A 80 -0.46 -21.15 7.35
N ARG A 81 -1.14 -21.06 6.20
CA ARG A 81 -1.91 -22.18 5.64
C ARG A 81 -1.15 -23.05 4.64
N ASP A 82 0.03 -22.62 4.20
CA ASP A 82 0.82 -23.24 3.13
C ASP A 82 -0.01 -23.50 1.85
N THR A 83 -0.90 -22.55 1.54
CA THR A 83 -1.82 -22.63 0.40
C THR A 83 -1.24 -21.92 -0.83
N GLY A 84 -1.67 -22.34 -2.02
CA GLY A 84 -1.33 -21.66 -3.27
C GLY A 84 -1.87 -20.21 -3.34
N LYS A 85 -1.21 -19.39 -4.16
CA LYS A 85 -1.63 -18.00 -4.45
C LYS A 85 -2.84 -18.00 -5.37
N THR A 86 -3.80 -17.12 -5.10
CA THR A 86 -4.94 -16.91 -6.00
C THR A 86 -4.58 -15.91 -7.11
N GLU A 87 -5.28 -15.97 -8.25
CA GLU A 87 -5.07 -15.01 -9.35
C GLU A 87 -5.36 -13.56 -8.92
N SER A 88 -6.36 -13.36 -8.05
CA SER A 88 -6.70 -12.06 -7.48
C SER A 88 -5.59 -11.51 -6.59
N GLN A 89 -4.91 -12.35 -5.81
CA GLN A 89 -3.74 -11.95 -5.01
C GLN A 89 -2.57 -11.50 -5.90
N VAL A 90 -2.31 -12.22 -6.99
CA VAL A 90 -1.22 -11.89 -7.91
C VAL A 90 -1.50 -10.56 -8.62
N LEU A 91 -2.69 -10.41 -9.21
CA LEU A 91 -3.06 -9.17 -9.91
C LEU A 91 -3.17 -7.98 -8.94
N GLY A 92 -3.77 -8.18 -7.77
CA GLY A 92 -3.88 -7.14 -6.75
C GLY A 92 -2.53 -6.67 -6.24
N SER A 93 -1.61 -7.61 -5.99
CA SER A 93 -0.23 -7.31 -5.58
C SER A 93 0.56 -6.61 -6.69
N LEU A 94 0.31 -6.94 -7.96
CA LEU A 94 0.93 -6.26 -9.10
C LEU A 94 0.47 -4.80 -9.19
N PHE A 95 -0.84 -4.55 -9.13
CA PHE A 95 -1.39 -3.20 -9.17
C PHE A 95 -0.93 -2.35 -8.00
N LEU A 96 -0.92 -2.92 -6.79
CA LEU A 96 -0.37 -2.26 -5.62
C LEU A 96 1.12 -1.97 -5.79
N GLY A 97 1.91 -2.95 -6.24
CA GLY A 97 3.35 -2.78 -6.42
C GLY A 97 3.69 -1.68 -7.43
N VAL A 98 2.99 -1.66 -8.59
CA VAL A 98 3.16 -0.59 -9.59
C VAL A 98 2.74 0.76 -9.01
N GLY A 99 1.59 0.85 -8.35
CA GLY A 99 1.11 2.08 -7.73
C GLY A 99 2.06 2.59 -6.63
N TRP A 100 2.61 1.69 -5.82
CA TRP A 100 3.58 1.97 -4.78
C TRP A 100 4.91 2.49 -5.33
N VAL A 101 5.47 1.85 -6.37
CA VAL A 101 6.70 2.32 -7.02
C VAL A 101 6.50 3.72 -7.60
N ILE A 102 5.40 3.95 -8.31
CA ILE A 102 5.10 5.27 -8.87
C ILE A 102 4.93 6.30 -7.74
N PHE A 103 4.21 5.96 -6.68
CA PHE A 103 4.07 6.82 -5.50
C PHE A 103 5.44 7.18 -4.90
N LEU A 104 6.32 6.20 -4.66
CA LEU A 104 7.66 6.47 -4.11
C LEU A 104 8.52 7.32 -5.03
N LEU A 105 8.52 7.06 -6.33
CA LEU A 105 9.28 7.88 -7.29
C LEU A 105 8.87 9.35 -7.25
N PHE A 106 7.58 9.61 -7.02
CA PHE A 106 7.06 10.97 -6.88
C PHE A 106 7.31 11.55 -5.48
N SER A 107 7.23 10.74 -4.40
CA SER A 107 7.44 11.19 -3.02
C SER A 107 8.90 11.47 -2.66
N VAL A 108 9.86 10.74 -3.23
CA VAL A 108 11.30 10.96 -2.97
C VAL A 108 11.83 12.24 -3.63
N ASN A 109 11.08 12.86 -4.57
CA ASN A 109 11.55 13.99 -5.38
C ASN A 109 11.02 15.36 -4.93
N THR A 110 11.04 15.60 -3.62
CA THR A 110 10.51 16.77 -2.88
C THR A 110 11.02 18.16 -3.32
N VAL A 111 11.90 18.31 -4.34
CA VAL A 111 12.43 19.64 -4.73
C VAL A 111 12.29 20.01 -6.22
N ARG A 112 11.92 19.12 -7.16
CA ARG A 112 11.88 19.50 -8.61
C ARG A 112 10.64 19.10 -9.41
N PHE A 113 9.68 18.35 -8.85
CA PHE A 113 8.48 17.90 -9.60
C PHE A 113 7.25 18.81 -9.53
N GLY A 114 7.30 19.93 -8.80
CA GLY A 114 6.22 20.93 -8.81
C GLY A 114 5.87 21.42 -10.23
N HIS A 115 6.85 21.42 -11.15
CA HIS A 115 6.65 21.75 -12.57
C HIS A 115 5.98 20.62 -13.38
N TYR A 116 6.25 19.35 -13.05
CA TYR A 116 5.63 18.21 -13.73
C TYR A 116 4.21 17.95 -13.25
N LEU A 117 3.90 18.14 -11.96
CA LEU A 117 2.52 18.13 -11.45
C LEU A 117 1.66 19.22 -12.12
N ALA A 118 2.26 20.38 -12.41
CA ALA A 118 1.60 21.45 -13.14
C ALA A 118 1.27 21.07 -14.59
N ASN A 119 2.10 20.23 -15.23
CA ASN A 119 1.91 19.80 -16.62
C ASN A 119 1.08 18.51 -16.78
N LEU A 120 1.21 17.52 -15.89
CA LEU A 120 0.39 16.30 -15.88
C LEU A 120 -1.02 16.53 -15.31
N GLY A 121 -1.20 17.58 -14.52
CA GLY A 121 -2.48 17.95 -13.93
C GLY A 121 -3.06 16.82 -13.06
N LEU A 122 -4.39 16.68 -13.10
CA LEU A 122 -5.14 15.73 -12.27
C LEU A 122 -5.08 14.28 -12.78
N ALA A 123 -4.66 14.05 -14.03
CA ALA A 123 -4.75 12.74 -14.68
C ALA A 123 -3.86 11.67 -14.02
N GLY A 124 -2.61 12.01 -13.69
CA GLY A 124 -1.67 11.10 -13.02
C GLY A 124 -2.19 10.56 -11.67
N PRO A 125 -2.52 11.44 -10.70
CA PRO A 125 -3.07 10.99 -9.43
C PRO A 125 -4.39 10.21 -9.58
N LEU A 126 -5.27 10.58 -10.51
CA LEU A 126 -6.52 9.85 -10.73
C LEU A 126 -6.30 8.43 -11.25
N ALA A 127 -5.37 8.25 -12.18
CA ALA A 127 -5.00 6.93 -12.67
C ALA A 127 -4.43 6.06 -11.53
N LEU A 128 -3.61 6.66 -10.65
CA LEU A 128 -3.09 5.98 -9.47
C LEU A 128 -4.18 5.62 -8.45
N ILE A 129 -5.15 6.50 -8.22
CA ILE A 129 -6.30 6.18 -7.36
C ILE A 129 -7.06 4.98 -7.93
N ALA A 130 -7.33 4.95 -9.23
CA ALA A 130 -8.07 3.87 -9.86
C ALA A 130 -7.32 2.52 -9.77
N ILE A 131 -6.02 2.50 -10.09
CA ILE A 131 -5.23 1.26 -10.05
C ILE A 131 -5.04 0.74 -8.62
N LEU A 132 -4.83 1.63 -7.64
CA LEU A 132 -4.70 1.26 -6.23
C LEU A 132 -6.04 0.76 -5.67
N LEU A 133 -7.16 1.42 -5.98
CA LEU A 133 -8.48 0.94 -5.57
C LEU A 133 -8.76 -0.46 -6.12
N LEU A 134 -8.45 -0.68 -7.39
CA LEU A 134 -8.61 -1.99 -8.00
C LEU A 134 -7.69 -3.03 -7.35
N GLY A 135 -6.44 -2.66 -7.08
CA GLY A 135 -5.48 -3.50 -6.37
C GLY A 135 -5.98 -3.92 -4.99
N ASP A 136 -6.45 -2.95 -4.20
CA ASP A 136 -6.97 -3.16 -2.84
C ASP A 136 -8.19 -4.08 -2.84
N VAL A 137 -9.14 -3.85 -3.77
CA VAL A 137 -10.33 -4.70 -3.90
C VAL A 137 -9.94 -6.13 -4.28
N LEU A 138 -8.99 -6.31 -5.21
CA LEU A 138 -8.53 -7.64 -5.60
C LEU A 138 -7.79 -8.35 -4.45
N LEU A 139 -6.96 -7.63 -3.69
CA LEU A 139 -6.28 -8.17 -2.52
C LEU A 139 -7.27 -8.54 -1.40
N LEU A 140 -8.34 -7.76 -1.23
CA LEU A 140 -9.40 -8.04 -0.27
C LEU A 140 -10.19 -9.29 -0.67
N ILE A 141 -10.57 -9.42 -1.95
CA ILE A 141 -11.22 -10.62 -2.48
C ILE A 141 -10.32 -11.85 -2.32
N GLY A 142 -9.03 -11.70 -2.67
CA GLY A 142 -8.03 -12.74 -2.49
C GLY A 142 -7.87 -13.17 -1.03
N LEU A 143 -7.89 -12.22 -0.10
CA LEU A 143 -7.81 -12.50 1.32
C LEU A 143 -9.04 -13.27 1.80
N PHE A 144 -10.26 -12.84 1.44
CA PHE A 144 -11.48 -13.54 1.80
C PHE A 144 -11.58 -14.95 1.22
N ALA A 145 -10.96 -15.20 0.06
CA ALA A 145 -10.92 -16.54 -0.52
C ALA A 145 -10.03 -17.52 0.28
N VAL A 146 -9.03 -17.03 1.01
CA VAL A 146 -8.05 -17.87 1.74
C VAL A 146 -8.26 -17.85 3.26
N LEU A 147 -8.96 -16.83 3.78
CA LEU A 147 -9.28 -16.65 5.19
C LEU A 147 -9.92 -17.93 5.78
N PRO A 148 -9.40 -18.43 6.93
CA PRO A 148 -9.99 -19.58 7.59
C PRO A 148 -11.36 -19.25 8.16
N SER A 149 -12.22 -20.28 8.26
CA SER A 149 -13.50 -20.14 8.93
C SER A 149 -13.29 -19.83 10.41
N TRP A 150 -14.25 -19.11 11.00
CA TRP A 150 -14.21 -18.69 12.41
C TRP A 150 -14.01 -19.87 13.39
N GLN A 151 -14.45 -21.08 13.01
CA GLN A 151 -14.28 -22.31 13.78
C GLN A 151 -12.80 -22.71 13.89
N THR A 152 -12.05 -22.67 12.79
CA THR A 152 -10.62 -23.03 12.79
C THR A 152 -9.78 -22.05 13.61
N VAL A 153 -10.13 -20.76 13.61
CA VAL A 153 -9.45 -19.75 14.44
C VAL A 153 -9.72 -20.02 15.92
N ARG A 154 -10.96 -20.37 16.28
CA ARG A 154 -11.33 -20.69 17.66
C ARG A 154 -10.63 -21.95 18.18
N GLU A 155 -10.44 -22.96 17.34
CA GLU A 155 -9.75 -24.20 17.70
C GLU A 155 -8.22 -24.02 17.84
N ALA A 156 -7.64 -23.05 17.13
CA ALA A 156 -6.21 -22.74 17.20
C ALA A 156 -5.83 -21.87 18.41
N VAL A 157 -6.79 -21.17 19.03
CA VAL A 157 -6.56 -20.42 20.27
C VAL A 157 -6.82 -21.35 21.44
N PRO A 158 -5.79 -21.81 22.19
CA PRO A 158 -6.03 -22.55 23.41
C PRO A 158 -6.75 -21.62 24.38
N VAL A 159 -8.03 -21.89 24.63
CA VAL A 159 -8.78 -21.25 25.71
C VAL A 159 -8.09 -21.65 27.00
N ILE A 160 -7.33 -20.72 27.58
CA ILE A 160 -6.89 -20.76 28.98
C ILE A 160 -8.04 -20.24 29.84
#